data_AF-A0AAV1Q854-F1
#
_entry.id   AF-A0AAV1Q854-F1
#
_cell.length_a   1.000
_cell.length_b   1.000
_cell.length_c   1.000
_cell.angle_alpha   90.00
_cell.angle_beta   90.00
_cell.angle_gamma   90.00
#
_symmetry.space_group_name_H-M   'P 1'
#
loop_
_entity.id
_entity.type
_entity.pdbx_description
1 polymer ?
#
loop_
_entity_poly.entity_id
_entity_poly.type
_entity_poly.pdbx_seq_one_letter_code
_entity_poly.pdbx_strand_id
1 'polypeptide(L)'
;MDKWEGEDEEEDVKDNWDDEEEDQEKKVDMKKTEKKVSDKKKLMEKIKEKENRLKKKQQELVENEEELTQEEQLAEKLRVQKLQEAADLELAKDAFGVSSTSNCVTGIDAMCPSSKEDFTEFEKLLKEKITQFEKSVHYSSFLDSLFRELCISLEVEDLKKVSNSLTVLLSEKQKQEKKCSCTFSCCPVPSWKI
;
A
#
# COMPACT_ATOMS: atom_id res chain seq x y z
N MET A 1 26.58 -31.44 -8.69
CA MET A 1 25.45 -31.16 -9.61
C MET A 1 24.39 -30.51 -8.76
N ASP A 2 24.13 -29.20 -8.78
CA ASP A 2 24.57 -28.08 -9.61
C ASP A 2 24.48 -26.84 -8.67
N LYS A 3 25.57 -26.11 -8.43
CA LYS A 3 26.02 -24.94 -9.20
C LYS A 3 25.28 -23.64 -8.84
N TRP A 4 25.63 -23.10 -7.67
CA TRP A 4 25.73 -21.64 -7.48
C TRP A 4 27.20 -21.36 -7.22
N GLU A 5 27.94 -21.39 -8.33
CA GLU A 5 29.37 -21.19 -8.44
C GLU A 5 29.51 -19.86 -9.17
N GLY A 6 29.65 -18.77 -8.39
CA GLY A 6 29.88 -17.42 -8.91
C GLY A 6 28.88 -16.38 -8.44
N GLU A 7 29.07 -15.86 -7.22
CA GLU A 7 28.90 -14.43 -6.88
C GLU A 7 29.41 -14.20 -5.44
N ASP A 8 30.62 -14.70 -5.18
CA ASP A 8 31.47 -14.24 -4.06
C ASP A 8 32.61 -13.42 -4.68
N GLU A 9 32.27 -12.59 -5.68
CA GLU A 9 33.05 -11.38 -5.89
C GLU A 9 32.75 -10.53 -4.66
N GLU A 10 33.61 -10.69 -3.65
CA GLU A 10 33.87 -9.64 -2.68
C GLU A 10 34.19 -8.37 -3.49
N GLU A 11 33.14 -7.63 -3.88
CA GLU A 11 33.24 -6.20 -4.00
C GLU A 11 33.64 -5.75 -2.60
N ASP A 12 34.96 -5.71 -2.38
CA ASP A 12 35.62 -4.95 -1.35
C ASP A 12 35.03 -3.55 -1.47
N VAL A 13 33.88 -3.35 -0.81
CA VAL A 13 33.17 -2.08 -0.73
C VAL A 13 34.15 -1.21 0.00
N LYS A 14 34.93 -0.54 -0.84
CA LYS A 14 36.03 0.32 -0.49
C LYS A 14 35.50 1.25 0.58
N ASP A 15 35.97 1.05 1.81
CA ASP A 15 35.70 1.92 2.96
C ASP A 15 36.46 3.26 2.81
N ASN A 16 36.43 3.80 1.59
CA ASN A 16 37.11 5.00 1.14
C ASN A 16 36.08 6.10 0.94
N TRP A 17 35.28 6.29 1.98
CA TRP A 17 34.40 7.43 2.17
C TRP A 17 34.83 8.30 3.36
N ASP A 18 36.10 8.21 3.80
CA ASP A 18 36.71 9.21 4.68
C ASP A 18 38.25 9.28 4.59
N ASP A 19 38.86 8.94 3.44
CA ASP A 19 40.32 9.01 3.25
C ASP A 19 40.67 9.87 2.02
N GLU A 20 40.47 11.19 2.15
CA GLU A 20 41.16 12.20 1.32
C GLU A 20 42.26 12.87 2.14
N GLU A 21 43.41 12.19 2.32
CA GLU A 21 44.70 12.88 2.44
C GLU A 21 45.89 11.99 2.01
N GLU A 22 46.82 12.59 1.25
CA GLU A 22 48.11 12.10 0.71
C GLU A 22 48.08 11.36 -0.66
N ASP A 23 48.87 11.67 -1.70
CA ASP A 23 49.94 12.65 -1.92
C ASP A 23 50.20 12.71 -3.44
N GLN A 24 50.41 13.89 -4.03
CA GLN A 24 51.01 14.02 -5.37
C GLN A 24 52.06 15.14 -5.37
N GLU A 25 53.31 14.73 -5.21
CA GLU A 25 54.49 15.55 -5.43
C GLU A 25 54.55 16.09 -6.87
N LYS A 26 54.48 17.42 -7.05
CA LYS A 26 55.26 18.13 -8.09
C LYS A 26 55.78 19.47 -7.57
N LYS A 27 57.11 19.54 -7.49
CA LYS A 27 57.99 20.69 -7.20
C LYS A 27 57.60 21.99 -7.92
N VAL A 28 57.55 23.14 -7.23
CA VAL A 28 58.24 24.39 -7.63
C VAL A 28 58.55 25.31 -6.42
N ASP A 29 59.80 25.76 -6.40
CA ASP A 29 60.59 26.76 -5.65
C ASP A 29 59.98 27.93 -4.82
N MET A 30 60.61 28.16 -3.65
CA MET A 30 61.00 29.42 -2.95
C MET A 30 60.02 30.58 -2.66
N LYS A 31 59.75 30.85 -1.36
CA LYS A 31 60.37 31.90 -0.47
C LYS A 31 59.42 32.44 0.61
N LYS A 32 59.93 32.49 1.87
CA LYS A 32 59.50 33.28 3.06
C LYS A 32 58.08 32.97 3.61
N THR A 33 57.78 32.91 4.91
CA THR A 33 58.37 33.52 6.12
C THR A 33 57.79 32.80 7.35
N GLU A 34 58.56 32.75 8.43
CA GLU A 34 58.28 32.13 9.73
C GLU A 34 57.00 32.66 10.41
N LYS A 35 55.98 31.79 10.57
CA LYS A 35 54.96 31.79 11.65
C LYS A 35 53.91 30.67 11.41
N LYS A 36 54.30 29.40 11.48
CA LYS A 36 53.35 28.26 11.30
C LYS A 36 53.62 27.05 12.20
N VAL A 37 54.32 27.23 13.32
CA VAL A 37 54.61 26.11 14.25
C VAL A 37 53.62 26.04 15.42
N SER A 38 52.93 27.15 15.76
CA SER A 38 51.95 27.19 16.86
C SER A 38 50.54 26.72 16.48
N ASP A 39 50.16 26.85 15.20
CA ASP A 39 48.78 26.56 14.76
C ASP A 39 48.57 25.09 14.41
N LYS A 40 49.61 24.39 13.92
CA LYS A 40 49.54 22.93 13.67
C LYS A 40 49.37 22.11 14.96
N LYS A 41 49.96 22.54 16.08
CA LYS A 41 49.79 21.89 17.39
C LYS A 41 48.40 22.11 17.99
N LYS A 42 47.85 23.33 17.86
CA LYS A 42 46.48 23.64 18.31
C LYS A 42 45.40 22.95 17.47
N LEU A 43 45.64 22.71 16.18
CA LEU A 43 44.72 22.00 15.31
C LEU A 43 44.66 20.50 15.66
N MET A 44 45.83 19.86 15.86
CA MET A 44 45.90 18.45 16.30
C MET A 44 45.23 18.22 17.66
N GLU A 45 45.42 19.14 18.60
CA GLU A 45 44.78 19.05 19.93
C GLU A 45 43.25 19.14 19.84
N LYS A 46 42.73 20.01 18.96
CA LYS A 46 41.28 20.15 18.68
C LYS A 46 40.67 18.95 17.95
N ILE A 47 41.42 18.34 17.04
CA ILE A 47 40.99 17.13 16.32
C ILE A 47 40.90 15.96 17.32
N LYS A 48 41.93 15.79 18.15
CA LYS A 48 41.96 14.75 19.18
C LYS A 48 40.85 14.93 20.22
N GLU A 49 40.54 16.16 20.62
CA GLU A 49 39.43 16.45 21.55
C GLU A 49 38.06 16.12 20.92
N LYS A 50 37.86 16.46 19.64
CA LYS A 50 36.62 16.18 18.92
C LYS A 50 36.41 14.68 18.67
N GLU A 51 37.47 13.96 18.32
CA GLU A 51 37.48 12.51 18.14
C GLU A 51 37.20 11.79 19.47
N ASN A 52 37.82 12.22 20.57
CA ASN A 52 37.59 11.60 21.88
C ASN A 52 36.15 11.85 22.38
N ARG A 53 35.55 12.99 22.01
CA ARG A 53 34.13 13.27 22.31
C ARG A 53 33.18 12.44 21.46
N LEU A 54 33.53 12.14 20.21
CA LEU A 54 32.77 11.25 19.33
C LEU A 54 32.86 9.80 19.80
N LYS A 55 34.06 9.33 20.15
CA LYS A 55 34.27 8.01 20.76
C LYS A 55 33.52 7.85 22.07
N LYS A 56 33.55 8.87 22.93
CA LYS A 56 32.80 8.83 24.19
C LYS A 56 31.29 8.78 23.97
N LYS A 57 30.76 9.50 22.98
CA LYS A 57 29.34 9.45 22.61
C LYS A 57 28.95 8.11 21.97
N GLN A 58 29.81 7.53 21.14
CA GLN A 58 29.57 6.19 20.59
C GLN A 58 29.62 5.13 21.70
N GLN A 59 30.58 5.22 22.62
CA GLN A 59 30.64 4.32 23.78
C GLN A 59 29.41 4.48 24.69
N GLU A 60 28.95 5.70 24.92
CA GLU A 60 27.75 5.95 25.75
C GLU A 60 26.47 5.46 25.06
N LEU A 61 26.41 5.46 23.72
CA LEU A 61 25.28 4.87 22.97
C LEU A 61 25.31 3.34 23.01
N VAL A 62 26.50 2.74 22.86
CA VAL A 62 26.70 1.29 22.94
C VAL A 62 26.45 0.79 24.37
N GLU A 63 26.92 1.51 25.38
CA GLU A 63 26.69 1.19 26.80
C GLU A 63 25.20 1.31 27.17
N ASN A 64 24.47 2.29 26.61
CA ASN A 64 23.02 2.41 26.80
C ASN A 64 22.22 1.33 26.04
N GLU A 65 22.73 0.87 24.88
CA GLU A 65 22.20 -0.30 24.15
C GLU A 65 22.48 -1.62 24.89
N GLU A 66 23.63 -1.73 25.57
CA GLU A 66 24.04 -2.88 26.38
C GLU A 66 23.40 -2.90 27.78
N GLU A 67 22.98 -1.76 28.32
CA GLU A 67 22.23 -1.63 29.58
C GLU A 67 20.76 -2.06 29.46
N LEU A 68 20.22 -2.16 28.24
CA LEU A 68 19.00 -2.94 28.00
C LEU A 68 19.32 -4.41 28.26
N THR A 69 18.75 -4.96 29.32
CA THR A 69 19.00 -6.34 29.74
C THR A 69 18.90 -7.31 28.55
N GLN A 70 19.75 -8.34 28.50
CA GLN A 70 19.73 -9.35 27.43
C GLN A 70 18.33 -9.95 27.19
N GLU A 71 17.47 -9.94 28.23
CA GLU A 71 16.07 -10.32 28.18
C GLU A 71 15.17 -9.28 27.46
N GLU A 72 15.41 -7.98 27.66
CA GLU A 72 14.75 -6.89 26.92
C GLU A 72 15.17 -6.82 25.46
N GLN A 73 16.44 -7.06 25.14
CA GLN A 73 16.91 -7.10 23.75
C GLN A 73 16.24 -8.23 22.96
N LEU A 74 16.05 -9.40 23.59
CA LEU A 74 15.31 -10.50 22.98
C LEU A 74 13.82 -10.19 22.82
N ALA A 75 13.21 -9.51 23.79
CA ALA A 75 11.81 -9.11 23.74
C ALA A 75 11.53 -8.08 22.63
N GLU A 76 12.38 -7.05 22.50
CA GLU A 76 12.22 -6.05 21.45
C GLU A 76 12.48 -6.66 20.06
N LYS A 77 13.48 -7.53 19.93
CA LYS A 77 13.71 -8.27 18.68
C LYS A 77 12.50 -9.11 18.28
N LEU A 78 11.85 -9.78 19.22
CA LEU A 78 10.66 -10.58 18.96
C LEU A 78 9.45 -9.72 18.59
N ARG A 79 9.36 -8.50 19.14
CA ARG A 79 8.33 -7.52 18.77
C ARG A 79 8.53 -6.99 17.34
N VAL A 80 9.76 -6.61 17.00
CA VAL A 80 10.13 -6.17 15.65
C VAL A 80 9.91 -7.31 14.66
N GLN A 81 10.31 -8.53 14.99
CA GLN A 81 10.09 -9.71 14.15
C GLN A 81 8.60 -9.95 13.89
N LYS A 82 7.74 -9.88 14.91
CA LYS A 82 6.29 -10.02 14.72
C LYS A 82 5.71 -8.91 13.84
N LEU A 83 6.22 -7.69 13.97
CA LEU A 83 5.79 -6.57 13.13
C LEU A 83 6.20 -6.79 11.67
N GLN A 84 7.43 -7.29 11.45
CA GLN A 84 7.94 -7.68 10.15
C GLN A 84 7.11 -8.82 9.55
N GLU A 85 6.90 -9.90 10.30
CA GLU A 85 6.10 -11.07 9.87
C GLU A 85 4.66 -10.66 9.56
N ALA A 86 4.07 -9.73 10.32
CA ALA A 86 2.74 -9.22 10.04
C ALA A 86 2.68 -8.42 8.73
N ALA A 87 3.66 -7.54 8.50
CA ALA A 87 3.78 -6.78 7.27
C ALA A 87 4.06 -7.70 6.06
N ASP A 88 4.95 -8.67 6.20
CA ASP A 88 5.27 -9.66 5.17
C ASP A 88 4.07 -10.55 4.86
N LEU A 89 3.29 -10.94 5.88
CA LEU A 89 2.07 -11.72 5.70
C LEU A 89 0.96 -10.92 5.02
N GLU A 90 0.85 -9.62 5.31
CA GLU A 90 -0.05 -8.71 4.58
C GLU A 90 0.38 -8.56 3.12
N LEU A 91 1.68 -8.31 2.88
CA LEU A 91 2.25 -8.24 1.54
C LEU A 91 2.07 -9.56 0.75
N ALA A 92 2.25 -10.71 1.41
CA ALA A 92 2.04 -12.01 0.80
C ALA A 92 0.57 -12.23 0.44
N LYS A 93 -0.37 -11.80 1.30
CA LYS A 93 -1.80 -11.85 0.97
C LYS A 93 -2.13 -10.98 -0.23
N ASP A 94 -1.49 -9.84 -0.39
CA ASP A 94 -1.67 -8.98 -1.55
C ASP A 94 -1.04 -9.57 -2.82
N ALA A 95 0.18 -10.13 -2.71
CA ALA A 95 0.90 -10.75 -3.81
C ALA A 95 0.23 -12.05 -4.33
N PHE A 96 -0.35 -12.84 -3.42
CA PHE A 96 -1.10 -14.06 -3.76
C PHE A 96 -2.60 -13.82 -3.98
N GLY A 97 -3.08 -12.57 -3.89
CA GLY A 97 -4.47 -12.22 -4.15
C GLY A 97 -5.47 -12.77 -3.12
N VAL A 98 -5.01 -13.06 -1.90
CA VAL A 98 -5.82 -13.58 -0.78
C VAL A 98 -6.43 -12.42 0.06
N SER A 99 -5.99 -11.19 -0.13
CA SER A 99 -6.54 -10.04 0.59
C SER A 99 -7.88 -9.60 -0.02
N SER A 100 -8.97 -9.82 0.72
CA SER A 100 -10.35 -9.45 0.33
C SER A 100 -10.64 -7.93 0.35
N THR A 101 -9.62 -7.06 0.35
CA THR A 101 -9.82 -5.62 0.44
C THR A 101 -8.97 -4.87 -0.58
N SER A 102 -9.68 -4.14 -1.44
CA SER A 102 -9.22 -3.02 -2.26
C SER A 102 -8.19 -3.30 -3.36
N ASN A 103 -8.72 -3.47 -4.58
CA ASN A 103 -8.14 -2.96 -5.82
C ASN A 103 -6.66 -3.32 -6.10
N CYS A 104 -6.41 -4.57 -6.51
CA CYS A 104 -5.15 -4.94 -7.16
C CYS A 104 -5.43 -5.81 -8.39
N VAL A 105 -5.47 -5.19 -9.58
CA VAL A 105 -4.94 -5.67 -10.88
C VAL A 105 -5.32 -7.08 -11.41
N THR A 106 -6.15 -7.86 -10.73
CA THR A 106 -6.90 -8.99 -11.29
C THR A 106 -8.35 -8.51 -11.48
N GLY A 107 -8.62 -7.84 -12.60
CA GLY A 107 -9.93 -7.27 -12.89
C GLY A 107 -11.05 -8.30 -12.89
N ILE A 108 -12.31 -7.84 -13.01
CA ILE A 108 -13.50 -8.71 -13.19
C ILE A 108 -13.23 -9.82 -14.22
N ASP A 109 -12.41 -9.53 -15.24
CA ASP A 109 -11.99 -10.43 -16.31
C ASP A 109 -11.16 -11.65 -15.85
N ALA A 110 -10.45 -11.55 -14.73
CA ALA A 110 -9.59 -12.60 -14.19
C ALA A 110 -10.28 -13.48 -13.12
N MET A 111 -11.50 -13.13 -12.73
CA MET A 111 -12.22 -13.83 -11.67
C MET A 111 -12.92 -15.09 -12.23
N CYS A 112 -12.67 -16.24 -11.59
CA CYS A 112 -13.31 -17.52 -11.90
C CYS A 112 -14.04 -18.04 -10.66
N PRO A 113 -15.25 -17.52 -10.35
CA PRO A 113 -15.96 -17.88 -9.13
C PRO A 113 -16.36 -19.36 -9.12
N SER A 114 -16.13 -20.03 -7.98
CA SER A 114 -16.37 -21.47 -7.82
C SER A 114 -17.19 -21.80 -6.56
N SER A 115 -17.04 -21.00 -5.50
CA SER A 115 -17.81 -21.08 -4.27
C SER A 115 -18.97 -20.08 -4.27
N LYS A 116 -19.95 -20.27 -3.37
CA LYS A 116 -21.06 -19.33 -3.23
C LYS A 116 -20.55 -17.94 -2.82
N GLU A 117 -19.56 -17.91 -1.96
CA GLU A 117 -18.89 -16.71 -1.47
C GLU A 117 -18.19 -15.98 -2.63
N ASP A 118 -17.52 -16.71 -3.53
CA ASP A 118 -16.88 -16.12 -4.72
C ASP A 118 -17.93 -15.44 -5.61
N PHE A 119 -19.09 -16.08 -5.81
CA PHE A 119 -20.18 -15.50 -6.59
C PHE A 119 -20.75 -14.25 -5.94
N THR A 120 -20.78 -14.16 -4.60
CA THR A 120 -21.22 -12.93 -3.92
C THR A 120 -20.27 -11.76 -4.12
N GLU A 121 -18.95 -11.99 -4.12
CA GLU A 121 -17.99 -10.94 -4.41
C GLU A 121 -17.99 -10.56 -5.90
N PHE A 122 -18.13 -11.56 -6.79
CA PHE A 122 -18.27 -11.32 -8.23
C PHE A 122 -19.52 -10.49 -8.55
N GLU A 123 -20.66 -10.80 -7.93
CA GLU A 123 -21.90 -10.01 -8.05
C GLU A 123 -21.67 -8.54 -7.63
N LYS A 124 -20.97 -8.33 -6.52
CA LYS A 124 -20.67 -6.98 -6.00
C LYS A 124 -19.81 -6.19 -6.98
N LEU A 125 -18.74 -6.78 -7.51
CA LEU A 125 -17.88 -6.14 -8.50
C LEU A 125 -18.61 -5.84 -9.81
N LEU A 126 -19.43 -6.79 -10.31
CA LEU A 126 -20.27 -6.57 -11.49
C LEU A 126 -21.24 -5.42 -11.28
N LYS A 127 -21.93 -5.38 -10.13
CA LYS A 127 -22.85 -4.30 -9.79
C LYS A 127 -22.12 -2.95 -9.76
N GLU A 128 -21.00 -2.85 -9.05
CA GLU A 128 -20.20 -1.62 -8.98
C GLU A 128 -19.76 -1.16 -10.38
N LYS A 129 -19.37 -2.08 -11.25
CA LYS A 129 -18.96 -1.74 -12.61
C LYS A 129 -20.11 -1.30 -13.50
N ILE A 130 -21.23 -2.03 -13.47
CA ILE A 130 -22.39 -1.77 -14.33
C ILE A 130 -23.06 -0.45 -13.93
N THR A 131 -23.24 -0.21 -12.63
CA THR A 131 -23.95 0.97 -12.12
C THR A 131 -23.24 2.30 -12.36
N GLN A 132 -21.94 2.29 -12.69
CA GLN A 132 -21.20 3.48 -13.15
C GLN A 132 -21.85 4.16 -14.36
N PHE A 133 -22.60 3.42 -15.16
CA PHE A 133 -23.19 3.88 -16.41
C PHE A 133 -24.70 4.17 -16.30
N GLU A 134 -25.29 4.19 -15.11
CA GLU A 134 -26.74 4.39 -14.89
C GLU A 134 -27.31 5.67 -15.52
N LYS A 135 -26.49 6.72 -15.64
CA LYS A 135 -26.90 8.01 -16.23
C LYS A 135 -26.86 8.02 -17.75
N SER A 136 -26.30 6.98 -18.38
CA SER A 136 -26.22 6.87 -19.83
C SER A 136 -27.61 6.61 -20.42
N VAL A 137 -27.93 7.30 -21.52
CA VAL A 137 -29.16 7.06 -22.28
C VAL A 137 -29.24 5.63 -22.85
N HIS A 138 -28.09 4.97 -22.99
CA HIS A 138 -28.01 3.60 -23.48
C HIS A 138 -28.18 2.54 -22.38
N TYR A 139 -28.20 2.95 -21.11
CA TYR A 139 -28.15 2.02 -19.97
C TYR A 139 -29.34 1.05 -19.95
N SER A 140 -30.55 1.55 -20.20
CA SER A 140 -31.75 0.72 -20.21
C SER A 140 -31.73 -0.35 -21.31
N SER A 141 -31.29 0.00 -22.52
CA SER A 141 -31.21 -0.95 -23.64
C SER A 141 -30.07 -1.95 -23.47
N PHE A 142 -28.96 -1.52 -22.88
CA PHE A 142 -27.84 -2.38 -22.52
C PHE A 142 -28.26 -3.44 -21.51
N LEU A 143 -28.94 -3.05 -20.41
CA LEU A 143 -29.40 -3.99 -19.40
C LEU A 143 -30.39 -5.01 -19.96
N ASP A 144 -31.35 -4.57 -20.77
CA ASP A 144 -32.33 -5.45 -21.41
C ASP A 144 -31.65 -6.53 -22.27
N SER A 145 -30.70 -6.13 -23.11
CA SER A 145 -29.94 -7.05 -23.96
C SER A 145 -29.04 -7.97 -23.12
N LEU A 146 -28.33 -7.44 -22.13
CA LEU A 146 -27.42 -8.21 -21.26
C LEU A 146 -28.19 -9.29 -20.49
N PHE A 147 -29.29 -8.95 -19.82
CA PHE A 147 -30.06 -9.93 -19.04
C PHE A 147 -30.68 -11.01 -19.92
N ARG A 148 -31.13 -10.66 -21.13
CA ARG A 148 -31.64 -11.65 -22.09
C ARG A 148 -30.56 -12.66 -22.49
N GLU A 149 -29.35 -12.20 -22.81
CA GLU A 149 -28.23 -13.08 -23.16
C GLU A 149 -27.75 -13.93 -21.97
N LEU A 150 -27.69 -13.36 -20.76
CA LEU A 150 -27.32 -14.12 -19.55
C LEU A 150 -28.34 -15.21 -19.19
N CYS A 151 -29.61 -15.00 -19.52
CA CYS A 151 -30.68 -15.93 -19.17
C CYS A 151 -30.99 -16.97 -20.26
N ILE A 152 -30.39 -16.88 -21.45
CA ILE A 152 -30.77 -17.72 -22.60
C ILE A 152 -30.50 -19.22 -22.38
N SER A 153 -29.48 -19.55 -21.58
CA SER A 153 -29.09 -20.93 -21.26
C SER A 153 -29.75 -21.47 -19.98
N LEU A 154 -30.55 -20.65 -19.27
CA LEU A 154 -31.21 -21.09 -18.04
C LEU A 154 -32.40 -22.00 -18.34
N GLU A 155 -32.64 -22.94 -17.44
CA GLU A 155 -33.85 -23.74 -17.48
C GLU A 155 -35.10 -22.91 -17.15
N VAL A 156 -36.27 -23.38 -17.60
CA VAL A 156 -37.54 -22.66 -17.46
C VAL A 156 -37.87 -22.32 -16.00
N GLU A 157 -37.53 -23.20 -15.06
CA GLU A 157 -37.79 -22.96 -13.63
C GLU A 157 -36.93 -21.82 -13.08
N ASP A 158 -35.65 -21.78 -13.42
CA ASP A 158 -34.74 -20.74 -12.95
C ASP A 158 -35.05 -19.39 -13.63
N LEU A 159 -35.40 -19.39 -14.92
CA LEU A 159 -35.88 -18.20 -15.60
C LEU A 159 -37.15 -17.63 -14.93
N LYS A 160 -38.09 -18.50 -14.53
CA LYS A 160 -39.28 -18.08 -13.77
C LYS A 160 -38.91 -17.43 -12.43
N LYS A 161 -37.92 -17.97 -11.70
CA LYS A 161 -37.44 -17.37 -10.44
C LYS A 161 -36.91 -15.95 -10.67
N VAL A 162 -36.04 -15.77 -11.66
CA VAL A 162 -35.47 -14.46 -12.02
C VAL A 162 -36.57 -13.47 -12.45
N SER A 163 -37.48 -13.91 -13.32
CA SER A 163 -38.61 -13.10 -13.79
C SER A 163 -39.53 -12.63 -12.65
N ASN A 164 -39.81 -13.52 -11.70
CA ASN A 164 -40.63 -13.19 -10.54
C ASN A 164 -39.95 -12.14 -9.64
N SER A 165 -38.65 -12.26 -9.40
CA SER A 165 -37.87 -11.26 -8.65
C SER A 165 -37.96 -9.87 -9.27
N LEU A 166 -37.85 -9.76 -10.61
CA LEU A 166 -38.00 -8.49 -11.33
C LEU A 166 -39.44 -7.94 -11.26
N THR A 167 -40.44 -8.82 -11.33
CA THR A 167 -41.86 -8.42 -11.22
C THR A 167 -42.20 -7.86 -9.83
N VAL A 168 -41.63 -8.47 -8.78
CA VAL A 168 -41.74 -7.97 -7.40
C VAL A 168 -41.08 -6.59 -7.30
N LEU A 169 -39.85 -6.44 -7.79
CA LEU A 169 -39.13 -5.16 -7.78
C LEU A 169 -39.88 -4.04 -8.53
N LEU A 170 -40.48 -4.35 -9.69
CA LEU A 170 -41.32 -3.41 -10.43
C LEU A 170 -42.51 -2.93 -9.58
N SER A 171 -43.20 -3.86 -8.93
CA SER A 171 -44.34 -3.56 -8.06
C SER A 171 -43.92 -2.69 -6.87
N GLU A 172 -42.74 -2.95 -6.29
CA GLU A 172 -42.16 -2.14 -5.22
C GLU A 172 -41.85 -0.71 -5.68
N LYS A 173 -41.22 -0.54 -6.85
CA LYS A 173 -40.92 0.78 -7.44
C LYS A 173 -42.18 1.59 -7.71
N GLN A 174 -43.19 0.99 -8.34
CA GLN A 174 -44.48 1.65 -8.58
C GLN A 174 -45.18 2.08 -7.27
N LYS A 175 -45.05 1.29 -6.21
CA LYS A 175 -45.58 1.63 -4.89
C LYS A 175 -44.80 2.77 -4.23
N GLN A 176 -43.48 2.82 -4.39
CA GLN A 176 -42.64 3.93 -3.93
C GLN A 176 -42.99 5.24 -4.63
N GLU A 177 -43.16 5.22 -5.96
CA GLU A 177 -43.56 6.39 -6.74
C GLU A 177 -44.91 6.95 -6.28
N LYS A 178 -45.91 6.07 -6.07
CA LYS A 178 -47.24 6.47 -5.56
C LYS A 178 -47.18 7.03 -4.14
N LYS A 179 -46.31 6.49 -3.27
CA LYS A 179 -46.12 7.03 -1.90
C LYS A 179 -45.45 8.40 -1.93
N CYS A 180 -44.40 8.57 -2.72
CA CYS A 180 -43.71 9.84 -2.90
C CYS A 180 -44.62 10.90 -3.53
N SER A 181 -45.48 10.52 -4.49
CA SER A 181 -46.46 11.43 -5.06
C SER A 181 -47.53 11.84 -4.05
N CYS A 182 -48.02 10.91 -3.21
CA CYS A 182 -48.99 11.22 -2.16
C CYS A 182 -48.41 12.09 -1.05
N THR A 183 -47.14 11.91 -0.67
CA THR A 183 -46.49 12.79 0.34
C THR A 183 -46.33 14.22 -0.16
N PHE A 184 -46.09 14.41 -1.47
CA PHE A 184 -45.97 15.75 -2.06
C PHE A 184 -47.34 16.41 -2.27
N SER A 185 -48.38 15.64 -2.64
CA SER A 185 -49.73 16.16 -2.88
C SER A 185 -50.55 16.40 -1.61
N CYS A 186 -50.09 15.94 -0.44
CA CYS A 186 -50.81 16.06 0.83
C CYS A 186 -50.23 17.12 1.79
N CYS A 187 -49.19 17.86 1.40
CA CYS A 187 -48.72 19.03 2.13
C CYS A 187 -49.65 20.24 1.84
N PRO A 188 -50.35 20.81 2.83
CA PRO A 188 -51.03 22.08 2.65
C PRO A 188 -49.97 23.15 2.33
N VAL A 189 -50.19 23.91 1.25
CA VAL A 189 -49.38 25.10 0.94
C VAL A 189 -49.41 26.01 2.17
N PRO A 190 -48.27 26.43 2.75
CA PRO A 190 -48.28 27.33 3.90
C PRO A 190 -48.97 28.64 3.53
N SER A 191 -50.14 28.89 4.12
CA SER A 191 -51.03 30.01 3.79
C SER A 191 -50.54 31.40 4.29
N TRP A 192 -49.23 31.63 4.41
CA TRP A 192 -48.68 32.89 4.95
C TRP A 192 -47.82 33.66 3.94
N LYS A 193 -48.32 33.80 2.71
CA LYS A 193 -47.78 34.73 1.73
C LYS A 193 -48.90 35.30 0.86
N ILE A 194 -49.70 36.19 1.45
CA ILE A 194 -50.17 37.46 0.86
C ILE A 194 -50.22 38.46 2.02
#